data_AF-A0A1B0CVC4-F1
#
_entry.id   AF-A0A1B0CVC4-F1
#
_cell.length_a   1.000
_cell.length_b   1.000
_cell.length_c   1.000
_cell.angle_alpha   90.00
_cell.angle_beta   90.00
_cell.angle_gamma   90.00
#
_symmetry.space_group_name_H-M   'P 1'
#
loop_
_entity.id
_entity.type
_entity.pdbx_description
1 polymer ?
#
loop_
_entity_poly.entity_id
_entity_poly.type
_entity_poly.pdbx_seq_one_letter_code
_entity_poly.pdbx_strand_id
1 'polypeptide(L)'
;MDAICEVYENQWAGSEALHAQVAAIEVLWQDFSHKPGDQVLIPLNTYTAQFPEMKKKIEKRNRKLIDYDSQRHSFQNLQANAAKRKDDVKVTKGREQLEEARRTYELLNSELHDELPALHDSRILFLVTNLQTLFASEQVFHNETNKIYAELEAIVDKLATDSQRGSYTLKKANVNSTPSSPQQPAIKAIANSTATISNNSYPNTTITNGSANANSRKYNELS
;
A
#
# COMPACT_ATOMS: atom_id res chain seq x y z
N MET A 1 4.77 18.15 -10.11
CA MET A 1 6.07 18.88 -10.00
C MET A 1 5.88 20.33 -10.44
N ASP A 2 4.70 20.88 -10.19
CA ASP A 2 4.14 21.92 -11.06
C ASP A 2 4.71 23.29 -10.72
N ALA A 3 5.01 23.50 -9.44
CA ALA A 3 5.71 24.69 -8.98
C ALA A 3 7.09 24.86 -9.65
N ILE A 4 7.78 23.77 -9.98
CA ILE A 4 9.06 23.84 -10.69
C ILE A 4 8.84 24.37 -12.12
N CYS A 5 7.83 23.85 -12.83
CA CYS A 5 7.46 24.35 -14.15
C CYS A 5 7.01 25.82 -14.12
N GLU A 6 6.32 26.26 -13.07
CA GLU A 6 5.85 27.64 -12.91
C GLU A 6 7.01 28.63 -12.73
N VAL A 7 8.02 28.28 -11.94
CA VAL A 7 9.16 29.18 -11.65
C VAL A 7 10.30 29.09 -12.67
N TYR A 8 10.36 28.03 -13.48
CA TYR A 8 11.42 27.84 -14.46
C TYR A 8 11.12 28.62 -15.74
N GLU A 9 11.76 29.77 -15.89
CA GLU A 9 11.45 30.70 -16.98
C GLU A 9 11.70 30.11 -18.38
N ASN A 10 10.84 30.43 -19.35
CA ASN A 10 10.94 29.91 -20.73
C ASN A 10 12.26 30.26 -21.44
N GLN A 11 12.90 31.38 -21.06
CA GLN A 11 14.21 31.77 -21.58
C GLN A 11 15.38 30.92 -21.05
N TRP A 12 15.20 30.21 -19.94
CA TRP A 12 16.27 29.45 -19.32
C TRP A 12 16.57 28.18 -20.11
N ALA A 13 17.86 27.80 -20.10
CA ALA A 13 18.33 26.62 -20.81
C ALA A 13 17.56 25.37 -20.35
N GLY A 14 17.06 24.58 -21.30
CA GLY A 14 16.39 23.33 -21.00
C GLY A 14 14.95 23.46 -20.47
N SER A 15 14.31 24.62 -20.55
CA SER A 15 12.91 24.80 -20.10
C SER A 15 11.95 23.78 -20.74
N GLU A 16 11.97 23.60 -22.08
CA GLU A 16 11.13 22.60 -22.74
C GLU A 16 11.44 21.16 -22.28
N ALA A 17 12.72 20.83 -22.14
CA ALA A 17 13.16 19.52 -21.67
C ALA A 17 12.70 19.25 -20.23
N LEU A 18 12.75 20.26 -19.35
CA LEU A 18 12.26 20.17 -17.98
C LEU A 18 10.76 19.85 -17.94
N HIS A 19 9.96 20.57 -18.74
CA HIS A 19 8.52 20.31 -18.83
C HIS A 19 8.23 18.90 -19.35
N ALA A 20 8.99 18.44 -20.35
CA ALA A 20 8.86 17.08 -20.87
C ALA A 20 9.20 16.02 -19.79
N GLN A 21 10.26 16.23 -19.00
CA GLN A 21 10.61 15.32 -17.90
C GLN A 21 9.58 15.30 -16.79
N VAL A 22 9.03 16.47 -16.42
CA VAL A 22 7.96 16.56 -15.42
C VAL A 22 6.73 15.78 -15.88
N ALA A 23 6.31 15.95 -17.13
CA ALA A 23 5.20 15.18 -17.70
C ALA A 23 5.52 13.67 -17.76
N ALA A 24 6.77 13.29 -18.07
CA ALA A 24 7.18 11.90 -18.10
C ALA A 24 7.08 11.22 -16.72
N ILE A 25 7.43 11.91 -15.63
CA ILE A 25 7.25 11.39 -14.26
C ILE A 25 5.76 11.12 -13.98
N GLU A 26 4.87 12.02 -14.38
CA GLU A 26 3.43 11.87 -14.14
C GLU A 26 2.85 10.65 -14.86
N VAL A 27 3.21 10.47 -16.13
CA VAL A 27 2.80 9.30 -16.92
C VAL A 27 3.35 8.02 -16.29
N LEU A 28 4.63 8.01 -15.92
CA LEU A 28 5.26 6.86 -15.28
C LEU A 28 4.57 6.51 -13.95
N TRP A 29 4.17 7.51 -13.16
CA TRP A 29 3.43 7.31 -11.92
C TRP A 29 2.03 6.77 -12.15
N GLN A 30 1.34 7.23 -13.19
CA GLN A 30 0.02 6.70 -13.56
C GLN A 30 0.11 5.21 -13.95
N ASP A 31 1.07 4.85 -14.80
CA ASP A 31 1.31 3.47 -15.21
C ASP A 31 1.66 2.59 -14.01
N PHE A 32 2.54 3.07 -13.13
CA PHE A 32 2.92 2.36 -11.91
C PHE A 32 1.79 2.30 -10.87
N SER A 33 0.85 3.23 -10.85
CA SER A 33 -0.30 3.15 -9.94
C SER A 33 -1.32 2.13 -10.43
N HIS A 34 -1.52 2.05 -11.75
CA HIS A 34 -2.50 1.17 -12.36
C HIS A 34 -2.01 -0.30 -12.38
N LYS A 35 -0.76 -0.53 -12.77
CA LYS A 35 -0.24 -1.88 -13.03
C LYS A 35 -0.24 -2.80 -11.80
N PRO A 36 0.25 -2.42 -10.60
CA PRO A 36 0.11 -3.22 -9.38
C PRO A 36 -1.34 -3.35 -8.92
N GLY A 37 -2.18 -2.32 -9.14
CA GLY A 37 -3.61 -2.40 -8.89
C GLY A 37 -4.27 -3.56 -9.63
N ASP A 38 -3.92 -3.75 -10.90
CA ASP A 38 -4.48 -4.83 -11.70
C ASP A 38 -3.74 -6.16 -11.50
N GLN A 39 -2.41 -6.14 -11.54
CA GLN A 39 -1.60 -7.37 -11.64
C GLN A 39 -1.18 -7.95 -10.30
N VAL A 40 -1.29 -7.20 -9.20
CA VAL A 40 -0.92 -7.66 -7.84
C VAL A 40 -2.14 -7.71 -6.93
N LEU A 41 -2.94 -6.64 -6.92
CA LEU A 41 -4.07 -6.55 -6.00
C LEU A 41 -5.25 -7.44 -6.42
N ILE A 42 -5.57 -7.56 -7.71
CA ILE A 42 -6.64 -8.46 -8.15
C ILE A 42 -6.33 -9.92 -7.81
N PRO A 43 -5.15 -10.49 -8.17
CA PRO A 43 -4.80 -11.86 -7.78
C PRO A 43 -4.80 -12.08 -6.27
N LEU A 44 -4.35 -11.09 -5.49
CA LEU A 44 -4.39 -11.13 -4.03
C LEU A 44 -5.82 -11.21 -3.49
N ASN A 45 -6.74 -10.40 -4.04
CA ASN A 45 -8.15 -10.45 -3.68
C ASN A 45 -8.78 -11.80 -4.03
N THR A 46 -8.48 -12.33 -5.22
CA THR A 46 -8.97 -13.66 -5.64
C THR A 46 -8.45 -14.77 -4.73
N TYR A 47 -7.15 -14.76 -4.38
CA TYR A 47 -6.58 -15.73 -3.44
C TYR A 47 -7.22 -15.61 -2.04
N THR A 48 -7.38 -14.39 -1.55
CA THR A 48 -7.95 -14.12 -0.22
C THR A 48 -9.44 -14.48 -0.14
N ALA A 49 -10.17 -14.39 -1.25
CA ALA A 49 -11.59 -14.73 -1.33
C ALA A 49 -11.88 -16.23 -1.10
N GLN A 50 -10.87 -17.11 -1.24
CA GLN A 50 -11.04 -18.56 -1.01
C GLN A 50 -11.22 -18.90 0.48
N PHE A 51 -10.62 -18.12 1.39
CA PHE A 51 -10.61 -18.45 2.82
C PHE A 51 -11.99 -18.36 3.49
N PRO A 52 -12.82 -17.33 3.25
CA PRO A 52 -14.18 -17.29 3.80
C PRO A 52 -15.04 -18.47 3.36
N GLU A 53 -14.92 -18.90 2.10
CA GLU A 53 -15.65 -20.06 1.58
C GLU A 53 -15.17 -21.36 2.23
N MET A 54 -13.85 -21.56 2.29
CA MET A 54 -13.24 -22.71 2.97
C MET A 54 -13.69 -22.78 4.44
N LYS A 55 -13.69 -21.65 5.15
CA LYS A 55 -14.15 -21.56 6.54
C LYS A 55 -15.62 -21.99 6.67
N LYS A 56 -16.51 -21.50 5.79
CA LYS A 56 -17.92 -21.92 5.78
C LYS A 56 -18.08 -23.42 5.53
N LYS A 57 -17.24 -24.00 4.66
CA LYS A 57 -17.24 -25.44 4.36
C LYS A 57 -16.82 -26.27 5.58
N ILE A 58 -15.77 -25.86 6.29
CA ILE A 58 -15.34 -26.46 7.57
C ILE A 58 -16.48 -26.40 8.61
N GLU A 59 -17.10 -25.23 8.80
CA GLU A 59 -18.20 -25.07 9.74
C GLU A 59 -19.40 -25.97 9.39
N LYS A 60 -19.71 -26.11 8.09
CA LYS A 60 -20.76 -27.02 7.61
C LYS A 60 -20.41 -28.47 7.89
N ARG A 61 -19.17 -28.90 7.64
CA ARG A 61 -18.69 -30.25 7.98
C ARG A 61 -18.78 -30.53 9.47
N ASN A 62 -18.43 -29.56 10.33
CA ASN A 62 -18.52 -29.71 11.78
C ASN A 62 -19.96 -29.87 12.26
N ARG A 63 -20.92 -29.10 11.71
CA ARG A 63 -22.34 -29.31 11.99
C ARG A 63 -22.81 -30.70 11.55
N LYS A 64 -22.36 -31.16 10.36
CA LYS A 64 -22.74 -32.47 9.83
C LYS A 64 -22.15 -33.66 10.60
N LEU A 65 -20.98 -33.49 11.22
CA LEU A 65 -20.45 -34.48 12.16
C LEU A 65 -21.38 -34.65 13.36
N ILE A 66 -21.83 -33.55 13.96
CA ILE A 66 -22.76 -33.59 15.10
C ILE A 66 -24.09 -34.25 14.70
N ASP A 67 -24.64 -33.91 13.53
CA ASP A 67 -25.86 -34.54 13.00
C ASP A 67 -25.67 -36.06 12.85
N TYR A 68 -24.54 -36.49 12.27
CA TYR A 68 -24.21 -37.90 12.07
C TYR A 68 -24.07 -38.65 13.41
N ASP A 69 -23.33 -38.10 14.37
CA ASP A 69 -23.18 -38.71 15.70
C ASP A 69 -24.51 -38.84 16.43
N SER A 70 -25.37 -37.82 16.32
CA SER A 70 -26.73 -37.84 16.87
C SER A 70 -27.58 -38.97 16.27
N GLN A 71 -27.60 -39.11 14.94
CA GLN A 71 -28.34 -40.20 14.28
C GLN A 71 -27.76 -41.57 14.61
N ARG A 72 -26.43 -41.68 14.74
CA ARG A 72 -25.76 -42.92 15.12
C ARG A 72 -26.19 -43.38 16.51
N HIS A 73 -26.22 -42.48 17.48
CA HIS A 73 -26.71 -42.77 18.83
C HIS A 73 -28.22 -43.09 18.85
N SER A 74 -29.03 -42.33 18.11
CA SER A 74 -30.46 -42.56 17.97
C SER A 74 -30.75 -43.97 17.42
N PHE A 75 -30.04 -44.37 16.36
CA PHE A 75 -30.20 -45.68 15.73
C PHE A 75 -29.71 -46.83 16.63
N GLN A 76 -28.59 -46.66 17.34
CA GLN A 76 -28.10 -47.64 18.33
C GLN A 76 -29.16 -47.91 19.41
N ASN A 77 -29.77 -46.85 19.95
CA ASN A 77 -30.84 -46.97 20.94
C ASN A 77 -32.09 -47.64 20.36
N LEU A 78 -32.45 -47.33 19.12
CA LEU A 78 -33.57 -47.95 18.42
C LEU A 78 -33.34 -49.45 18.21
N GLN A 79 -32.14 -49.84 17.79
CA GLN A 79 -31.76 -51.23 17.55
C GLN A 79 -31.75 -52.05 18.85
N ALA A 80 -31.22 -51.49 19.95
CA ALA A 80 -31.22 -52.14 21.26
C ALA A 80 -32.64 -52.45 21.79
N ASN A 81 -33.65 -51.68 21.34
CA ASN A 81 -35.05 -51.85 21.74
C ASN A 81 -35.92 -52.55 20.68
N ALA A 82 -35.36 -52.89 19.50
CA ALA A 82 -36.11 -53.43 18.37
C ALA A 82 -36.74 -54.81 18.66
N ALA A 83 -36.01 -55.71 19.32
CA ALA A 83 -36.49 -57.05 19.69
C ALA A 83 -37.69 -57.01 20.66
N LYS A 84 -37.85 -55.93 21.44
CA LYS A 84 -38.94 -55.75 22.39
C LYS A 84 -40.20 -55.16 21.76
N ARG A 85 -40.09 -54.51 20.59
CA ARG A 85 -41.17 -53.68 20.02
C ARG A 85 -41.69 -54.12 18.64
N LYS A 86 -41.08 -55.12 17.99
CA LYS A 86 -41.47 -55.59 16.62
C LYS A 86 -41.68 -54.40 15.63
N ASP A 87 -40.76 -53.43 15.67
CA ASP A 87 -40.90 -52.12 15.01
C ASP A 87 -40.01 -52.04 13.74
N ASP A 88 -40.05 -53.04 12.86
CA ASP A 88 -39.14 -53.20 11.70
C ASP A 88 -39.16 -52.02 10.72
N VAL A 89 -40.32 -51.35 10.58
CA VAL A 89 -40.47 -50.14 9.76
C VAL A 89 -39.67 -48.98 10.33
N LYS A 90 -39.67 -48.80 11.66
CA LYS A 90 -38.89 -47.72 12.32
C LYS A 90 -37.40 -48.01 12.23
N VAL A 91 -36.99 -49.26 12.38
CA VAL A 91 -35.59 -49.68 12.22
C VAL A 91 -35.10 -49.37 10.79
N THR A 92 -35.92 -49.66 9.78
CA THR A 92 -35.58 -49.34 8.39
C THR A 92 -35.42 -47.84 8.16
N LYS A 93 -36.38 -47.03 8.62
CA LYS A 93 -36.31 -45.57 8.49
C LYS A 93 -35.12 -44.96 9.24
N GLY A 94 -34.83 -45.45 10.46
CA GLY A 94 -33.69 -44.98 11.24
C GLY A 94 -32.34 -45.30 10.59
N ARG A 95 -32.23 -46.46 9.92
CA ARG A 95 -31.06 -46.82 9.12
C ARG A 95 -30.88 -45.88 7.93
N GLU A 96 -31.95 -45.58 7.19
CA GLU A 96 -31.89 -44.66 6.05
C GLU A 96 -31.44 -43.26 6.47
N GLN A 97 -31.97 -42.74 7.58
CA GLN A 97 -31.57 -41.44 8.14
C GLN A 97 -30.10 -41.41 8.59
N LEU A 98 -29.62 -42.51 9.19
CA LEU A 98 -28.22 -42.65 9.56
C LEU A 98 -27.31 -42.64 8.34
N GLU A 99 -27.64 -43.42 7.30
CA GLU A 99 -26.85 -43.50 6.08
C GLU A 99 -26.84 -42.17 5.30
N GLU A 100 -27.96 -41.43 5.28
CA GLU A 100 -28.02 -40.09 4.69
C GLU A 100 -27.12 -39.08 5.42
N ALA A 101 -27.18 -39.06 6.76
CA ALA A 101 -26.34 -38.20 7.58
C ALA A 101 -24.85 -38.55 7.41
N ARG A 102 -24.53 -39.85 7.40
CA ARG A 102 -23.18 -40.38 7.14
C ARG A 102 -22.65 -39.92 5.79
N ARG A 103 -23.41 -40.17 4.71
CA ARG A 103 -23.01 -39.82 3.34
C ARG A 103 -22.72 -38.32 3.20
N THR A 104 -23.59 -37.48 3.76
CA THR A 104 -23.43 -36.02 3.69
C THR A 104 -22.18 -35.55 4.43
N TYR A 105 -21.91 -36.12 5.61
CA TYR A 105 -20.71 -35.83 6.38
C TYR A 105 -19.44 -36.32 5.68
N GLU A 106 -19.42 -37.58 5.23
CA GLU A 106 -18.25 -38.20 4.60
C GLU A 106 -17.86 -37.47 3.30
N LEU A 107 -18.84 -37.02 2.50
CA LEU A 107 -18.59 -36.20 1.31
C LEU A 107 -17.84 -34.92 1.67
N LEU A 108 -18.40 -34.10 2.57
CA LEU A 108 -17.76 -32.85 3.01
C LEU A 108 -16.41 -33.09 3.66
N ASN A 109 -16.28 -34.17 4.43
CA ASN A 109 -15.04 -34.52 5.11
C ASN A 109 -13.96 -34.91 4.11
N SER A 110 -14.27 -35.73 3.10
CA SER A 110 -13.33 -36.12 2.05
C SER A 110 -12.87 -34.91 1.25
N GLU A 111 -13.81 -34.08 0.77
CA GLU A 111 -13.46 -32.87 0.02
C GLU A 111 -12.52 -31.95 0.82
N LEU A 112 -12.76 -31.77 2.13
CA LEU A 112 -11.88 -30.96 2.97
C LEU A 112 -10.51 -31.58 3.23
N HIS A 113 -10.41 -32.92 3.25
CA HIS A 113 -9.11 -33.60 3.36
C HIS A 113 -8.26 -33.42 2.11
N ASP A 114 -8.89 -33.24 0.95
CA ASP A 114 -8.18 -32.96 -0.31
C ASP A 114 -7.89 -31.46 -0.48
N GLU A 115 -8.89 -30.61 -0.25
CA GLU A 115 -8.82 -29.17 -0.53
C GLU A 115 -7.95 -28.39 0.47
N LEU A 116 -7.97 -28.75 1.77
CA LEU A 116 -7.20 -27.98 2.77
C LEU A 116 -5.68 -28.09 2.57
N PRO A 117 -5.09 -29.29 2.38
CA PRO A 117 -3.68 -29.41 2.04
C PRO A 117 -3.36 -28.72 0.71
N ALA A 118 -4.19 -28.90 -0.32
CA ALA A 118 -3.99 -28.27 -1.62
C ALA A 118 -3.97 -26.73 -1.52
N LEU A 119 -4.91 -26.14 -0.78
CA LEU A 119 -4.96 -24.70 -0.51
C LEU A 119 -3.71 -24.25 0.26
N HIS A 120 -3.30 -25.00 1.28
CA HIS A 120 -2.11 -24.69 2.05
C HIS A 120 -0.85 -24.70 1.17
N ASP A 121 -0.65 -25.72 0.34
CA ASP A 121 0.53 -25.85 -0.51
C ASP A 121 0.58 -24.79 -1.61
N SER A 122 -0.59 -24.34 -2.09
CA SER A 122 -0.70 -23.25 -3.08
C SER A 122 -0.10 -21.92 -2.59
N ARG A 123 0.01 -21.70 -1.27
CA ARG A 123 0.47 -20.43 -0.67
C ARG A 123 1.84 -19.98 -1.18
N ILE A 124 2.75 -20.93 -1.40
CA ILE A 124 4.13 -20.63 -1.79
C ILE A 124 4.14 -20.11 -3.22
N LEU A 125 3.52 -20.86 -4.14
CA LEU A 125 3.46 -20.47 -5.55
C LEU A 125 2.73 -19.14 -5.73
N PHE A 126 1.63 -18.93 -5.00
CA PHE A 126 0.90 -17.67 -5.00
C PHE A 126 1.79 -16.50 -4.56
N LEU A 127 2.44 -16.61 -3.38
CA LEU A 127 3.29 -15.54 -2.86
C LEU A 127 4.47 -15.24 -3.79
N VAL A 128 5.13 -16.27 -4.31
CA VAL A 128 6.24 -16.11 -5.27
C VAL A 128 5.78 -15.34 -6.49
N THR A 129 4.68 -15.77 -7.13
CA THR A 129 4.17 -15.13 -8.35
C THR A 129 3.75 -13.69 -8.08
N ASN A 130 3.02 -13.45 -6.98
CA ASN A 130 2.49 -12.12 -6.68
C ASN A 130 3.60 -11.12 -6.30
N LEU A 131 4.56 -11.55 -5.49
CA LEU A 131 5.70 -10.72 -5.10
C LEU A 131 6.68 -10.50 -6.25
N GLN A 132 6.88 -11.48 -7.13
CA GLN A 132 7.68 -11.29 -8.34
C GLN A 132 7.08 -10.19 -9.24
N THR A 133 5.76 -10.22 -9.48
CA THR A 133 5.08 -9.18 -10.26
C THR A 133 5.18 -7.80 -9.61
N LEU A 134 5.02 -7.74 -8.28
CA LEU A 134 5.17 -6.50 -7.52
C LEU A 134 6.60 -5.96 -7.65
N PHE A 135 7.61 -6.76 -7.32
CA PHE A 135 9.01 -6.33 -7.35
C PHE A 135 9.49 -5.99 -8.77
N ALA A 136 9.03 -6.71 -9.79
CA ALA A 136 9.34 -6.36 -11.17
C ALA A 136 8.75 -4.99 -11.56
N SER A 137 7.53 -4.70 -11.10
CA SER A 137 6.88 -3.40 -11.34
C SER A 137 7.60 -2.26 -10.62
N GLU A 138 7.94 -2.46 -9.34
CA GLU A 138 8.74 -1.53 -8.53
C GLU A 138 10.12 -1.27 -9.17
N GLN A 139 10.80 -2.34 -9.59
CA GLN A 139 12.12 -2.25 -10.21
C GLN A 139 12.10 -1.40 -11.49
N VAL A 140 11.10 -1.60 -12.35
CA VAL A 140 10.94 -0.81 -13.57
C VAL A 140 10.65 0.65 -13.23
N PHE A 141 9.68 0.89 -12.35
CA PHE A 141 9.29 2.25 -11.95
C PHE A 141 10.49 3.03 -11.39
N HIS A 142 11.23 2.46 -10.43
CA HIS A 142 12.37 3.12 -9.83
C HIS A 142 13.53 3.34 -10.81
N ASN A 143 13.78 2.39 -11.72
CA ASN A 143 14.82 2.55 -12.73
C ASN A 143 14.51 3.69 -13.70
N GLU A 144 13.28 3.77 -14.21
CA GLU A 144 12.89 4.85 -15.14
C GLU A 144 12.83 6.20 -14.40
N THR A 145 12.31 6.22 -13.17
CA THR A 145 12.29 7.43 -12.32
C THR A 145 13.71 7.96 -12.09
N ASN A 146 14.67 7.09 -11.81
CA ASN A 146 16.06 7.49 -11.62
C ASN A 146 16.67 8.13 -12.88
N LYS A 147 16.38 7.61 -14.07
CA LYS A 147 16.84 8.21 -15.33
C LYS A 147 16.27 9.61 -15.51
N ILE A 148 14.98 9.80 -15.23
CA ILE A 148 14.35 11.13 -15.33
C ILE A 148 14.99 12.11 -14.34
N TYR A 149 15.23 11.71 -13.10
CA TYR A 149 15.91 12.59 -12.13
C TYR A 149 17.34 12.93 -12.52
N ALA A 150 18.10 11.99 -13.12
CA ALA A 150 19.43 12.29 -13.64
C ALA A 150 19.37 13.30 -14.81
N GLU A 151 18.34 13.24 -15.66
CA GLU A 151 18.14 14.21 -16.74
C GLU A 151 17.74 15.59 -16.20
N LEU A 152 16.89 15.64 -15.16
CA LEU A 152 16.54 16.88 -14.45
C LEU A 152 17.78 17.53 -13.80
N GLU A 153 18.64 16.75 -13.16
CA GLU A 153 19.92 17.23 -12.61
C GLU A 153 20.80 17.86 -13.69
N ALA A 154 20.97 17.17 -14.83
CA ALA A 154 21.75 17.68 -15.96
C ALA A 154 21.19 18.98 -16.55
N ILE A 155 19.86 19.15 -16.58
CA ILE A 155 19.21 20.40 -17.01
C ILE A 155 19.59 21.55 -16.08
N VAL A 156 19.53 21.32 -14.76
CA VAL A 156 19.86 22.35 -13.76
C VAL A 156 21.34 22.71 -13.80
N ASP A 157 22.25 21.74 -13.98
CA ASP A 157 23.69 21.99 -14.14
C ASP A 157 23.99 22.85 -15.38
N LYS A 158 23.28 22.60 -16.47
CA LYS A 158 23.39 23.41 -17.69
C LYS A 158 22.94 24.85 -17.44
N LEU A 159 21.81 25.04 -16.75
CA LEU A 159 21.33 26.37 -16.38
C LEU A 159 22.34 27.11 -15.48
N ALA A 160 22.91 26.41 -14.50
CA ALA A 160 23.93 26.98 -13.62
C ALA A 160 25.15 27.47 -14.42
N THR A 161 25.60 26.67 -15.38
CA THR A 161 26.72 27.01 -16.28
C THR A 161 26.40 28.22 -17.17
N ASP A 162 25.20 28.26 -17.78
CA ASP A 162 24.78 29.36 -18.66
C ASP A 162 24.55 30.66 -17.88
N SER A 163 24.07 30.58 -16.64
CA SER A 163 23.91 31.72 -15.74
C SER A 163 25.25 32.39 -15.40
N GLN A 164 26.29 31.60 -15.12
CA GLN A 164 27.65 32.12 -14.85
C GLN A 164 28.27 32.83 -16.05
N ARG A 165 27.80 32.52 -17.28
CA ARG A 165 28.22 33.18 -18.52
C ARG A 165 27.52 34.51 -18.79
N GLY A 166 26.59 34.91 -17.92
CA GLY A 166 25.85 36.18 -18.03
C GLY A 166 24.70 36.15 -19.04
N SER A 167 24.34 34.97 -19.58
CA SER A 167 23.33 34.79 -20.63
C SER A 167 21.94 35.35 -20.26
N TYR A 168 21.64 35.47 -18.96
CA TYR A 168 20.34 35.91 -18.45
C TYR A 168 20.39 37.24 -17.70
N THR A 169 21.52 37.96 -17.75
CA THR A 169 21.60 39.30 -17.13
C THR A 169 20.77 40.29 -17.93
N LEU A 170 19.77 40.91 -17.29
CA LEU A 170 19.01 42.01 -17.86
C LEU A 170 19.98 43.12 -18.29
N LYS A 171 20.07 43.40 -19.60
CA LYS A 171 20.69 44.63 -20.07
C LYS A 171 19.95 45.78 -19.40
N LYS A 172 20.60 46.50 -18.48
CA LYS A 172 20.12 47.80 -18.00
C LYS A 172 19.95 48.68 -19.23
N ALA A 173 18.70 48.88 -19.66
CA ALA A 173 18.37 49.91 -20.62
C ALA A 173 18.88 51.23 -20.02
N ASN A 174 19.88 51.82 -20.66
CA ASN A 174 20.41 53.11 -20.26
C ASN A 174 19.34 54.15 -20.58
N VAL A 175 18.42 54.39 -19.64
CA VAL A 175 17.50 55.52 -19.67
C VAL A 175 18.36 56.75 -19.43
N ASN A 176 18.76 57.42 -20.51
CA ASN A 176 19.42 58.71 -20.47
C ASN A 176 18.56 59.68 -19.65
N SER A 177 19.06 60.01 -18.47
CA SER A 177 18.52 61.02 -17.58
C SER A 177 18.75 62.43 -18.14
N THR A 178 17.67 63.17 -18.40
CA THR A 178 17.68 64.64 -18.48
C THR A 178 16.99 65.21 -17.23
N PRO A 179 17.62 66.12 -16.47
CA PRO A 179 17.09 66.64 -15.21
C PRO A 179 16.33 67.96 -15.44
N SER A 180 15.07 68.03 -14.99
CA SER A 180 14.34 69.29 -14.85
C SER A 180 13.42 69.23 -13.62
N SER A 181 13.84 69.88 -12.53
CA SER A 181 12.99 70.36 -11.41
C SER A 181 12.77 71.88 -11.62
N PRO A 182 11.72 72.56 -11.09
CA PRO A 182 11.51 72.71 -9.63
C PRO A 182 10.08 73.04 -9.12
N GLN A 183 9.78 72.72 -7.85
CA GLN A 183 9.32 73.71 -6.84
C GLN A 183 9.11 73.08 -5.44
N GLN A 184 9.85 73.64 -4.48
CA GLN A 184 9.79 73.50 -3.01
C GLN A 184 8.68 74.41 -2.42
N PRO A 185 8.20 74.28 -1.16
CA PRO A 185 8.99 74.61 0.07
C PRO A 185 8.54 73.81 1.34
N ALA A 186 8.98 74.03 2.58
CA ALA A 186 10.30 74.20 3.18
C ALA A 186 10.17 73.79 4.69
N ILE A 187 11.04 72.88 5.14
CA ILE A 187 11.70 72.67 6.46
C ILE A 187 11.02 73.04 7.81
N LYS A 188 11.06 72.07 8.76
CA LYS A 188 11.63 72.07 10.16
C LYS A 188 10.77 71.13 11.05
N ALA A 189 11.27 70.26 11.94
CA ALA A 189 12.41 70.35 12.85
C ALA A 189 12.91 68.95 13.31
N ILE A 190 14.10 68.98 13.93
CA ILE A 190 14.90 67.88 14.49
C ILE A 190 14.43 67.53 15.91
N ALA A 191 14.41 66.25 16.31
CA ALA A 191 14.97 65.76 17.60
C ALA A 191 14.72 64.25 17.89
N ASN A 192 15.83 63.58 18.19
CA ASN A 192 16.06 62.60 19.26
C ASN A 192 15.66 61.11 19.13
N SER A 193 16.72 60.31 18.97
CA SER A 193 17.08 59.03 19.60
C SER A 193 16.08 58.28 20.48
N THR A 194 15.90 56.99 20.15
CA THR A 194 15.68 55.78 20.99
C THR A 194 15.17 54.70 20.02
N ALA A 195 15.38 53.39 20.11
CA ALA A 195 16.09 52.48 20.99
C ALA A 195 16.14 51.13 20.24
N THR A 196 17.06 50.27 20.63
CA THR A 196 17.19 48.84 20.31
C THR A 196 15.91 48.02 20.43
N ILE A 197 15.63 47.15 19.45
CA ILE A 197 14.83 45.91 19.57
C ILE A 197 15.48 44.89 18.58
N SER A 198 16.34 43.97 19.03
CA SER A 198 16.06 42.69 19.71
C SER A 198 15.46 41.63 18.80
N ASN A 199 16.31 40.67 18.41
CA ASN A 199 15.96 39.35 17.88
C ASN A 199 15.02 38.59 18.82
N ASN A 200 14.06 37.86 18.25
CA ASN A 200 13.36 36.69 18.81
C ASN A 200 12.48 36.10 17.67
N SER A 201 12.22 34.81 17.49
CA SER A 201 12.71 33.53 18.01
C SER A 201 12.03 32.46 17.15
N TYR A 202 12.76 31.46 16.67
CA TYR A 202 12.17 30.21 16.18
C TYR A 202 12.01 29.25 17.37
N PRO A 203 10.89 28.50 17.51
CA PRO A 203 10.76 27.51 18.56
C PRO A 203 11.58 26.26 18.24
N ASN A 204 12.52 25.94 19.13
CA ASN A 204 13.31 24.71 19.11
C ASN A 204 12.56 23.65 19.93
N THR A 205 12.27 22.49 19.36
CA THR A 205 11.60 21.37 20.05
C THR A 205 12.65 20.40 20.57
N THR A 206 12.78 20.33 21.90
CA THR A 206 13.68 19.44 22.64
C THR A 206 13.14 18.02 22.64
N ILE A 207 13.90 17.05 22.14
CA ILE A 207 13.69 15.61 22.36
C ILE A 207 14.63 15.17 23.49
N THR A 208 14.07 14.60 24.55
CA THR A 208 14.82 14.06 25.69
C THR A 208 15.03 12.56 25.53
N ASN A 209 16.27 12.11 25.74
CA ASN A 209 16.65 10.70 25.81
C ASN A 209 16.60 10.22 27.27
N GLY A 210 16.12 8.99 27.49
CA GLY A 210 16.10 8.36 28.81
C GLY A 210 15.78 6.86 28.80
N SER A 211 16.83 6.07 28.57
CA SER A 211 17.19 4.77 29.21
C SER A 211 16.23 3.56 29.21
N ALA A 212 16.66 2.55 28.43
CA ALA A 212 16.88 1.13 28.76
C ALA A 212 15.99 0.43 29.82
N ASN A 213 15.30 -0.63 29.38
CA ASN A 213 15.31 -1.90 30.13
C ASN A 213 15.21 -3.11 29.18
N ALA A 214 16.13 -4.05 29.35
CA ALA A 214 16.24 -5.28 28.58
C ALA A 214 15.35 -6.37 29.19
N ASN A 215 14.63 -7.12 28.35
CA ASN A 215 14.21 -8.46 28.70
C ASN A 215 14.12 -9.35 27.45
N SER A 216 15.15 -10.18 27.32
CA SER A 216 15.28 -11.27 26.38
C SER A 216 14.27 -12.37 26.71
N ARG A 217 13.37 -12.71 25.76
CA ARG A 217 12.60 -13.95 25.79
C ARG A 217 13.27 -14.96 24.86
N LYS A 218 13.89 -15.97 25.47
CA LYS A 218 14.38 -17.18 24.81
C LYS A 218 13.21 -17.96 24.19
N TYR A 219 13.33 -18.30 22.92
CA TYR A 219 12.60 -19.41 22.31
C TYR A 219 13.38 -20.69 22.63
N ASN A 220 12.72 -21.65 23.28
CA ASN A 220 13.23 -23.01 23.42
C ASN A 220 12.78 -23.81 22.18
N GLU A 221 13.76 -24.31 21.44
CA GLU A 221 13.60 -25.45 20.54
C GLU A 221 13.50 -26.73 21.40
N LEU A 222 12.56 -27.61 21.05
CA LEU A 222 12.54 -28.99 21.55
C LEU A 222 12.59 -29.92 20.34
N SER A 223 13.56 -30.83 20.39
CA SER A 223 13.67 -32.05 19.60
C SER A 223 12.48 -32.99 19.81
#